data_AF-A0AAN7YU55-F1
#
_entry.id   AF-A0AAN7YU55-F1
#
_cell.length_a   1.000
_cell.length_b   1.000
_cell.length_c   1.000
_cell.angle_alpha   90.00
_cell.angle_beta   90.00
_cell.angle_gamma   90.00
#
_symmetry.space_group_name_H-M   'P 1'
#
loop_
_entity.id
_entity.type
_entity.pdbx_description
1 polymer ?
#
loop_
_entity_poly.entity_id
_entity_poly.type
_entity_poly.pdbx_seq_one_letter_code
_entity_poly.pdbx_strand_id
1 'polypeptide(L)' 'MGHALGTILLLILAFFLSPLAVLIERGCGSSFVINVLLFILGVVPGIIHAFWVILSDR' A
#
# COMPACT_ATOMS: atom_id res chain seq x y z
N MET A 1 -2.47 9.11 20.06
CA MET A 1 -2.00 7.71 20.22
C MET A 1 -2.70 6.70 19.31
N GLY A 2 -3.99 6.87 18.95
CA GLY A 2 -4.71 5.92 18.07
C GLY A 2 -4.24 5.85 16.61
N HIS A 3 -3.63 6.91 16.06
CA HIS A 3 -3.25 6.96 14.64
C HIS A 3 -2.07 6.04 14.25
N ALA A 4 -1.13 5.75 15.16
CA ALA A 4 0.04 4.95 14.84
C ALA A 4 -0.28 3.46 14.59
N LEU A 5 -1.31 2.93 15.26
CA LEU A 5 -1.71 1.53 15.15
C LEU A 5 -2.29 1.22 13.76
N GLY A 6 -3.10 2.13 13.21
CA GLY A 6 -3.69 1.97 11.88
C GLY A 6 -2.65 1.82 10.76
N THR A 7 -1.56 2.60 10.81
CA THR A 7 -0.46 2.49 9.84
C THR A 7 0.34 1.22 10.01
N ILE A 8 0.55 0.75 11.24
CA ILE A 8 1.26 -0.52 11.47
C ILE A 8 0.44 -1.67 10.86
N LEU A 9 -0.88 -1.67 11.06
CA LEU A 9 -1.79 -2.61 10.42
C LEU A 9 -1.75 -2.51 8.88
N LEU A 10 -1.73 -1.30 8.32
CA LEU A 10 -1.62 -1.09 6.87
C LEU A 10 -0.27 -1.54 6.30
N LEU A 11 0.84 -1.34 7.02
CA LEU A 11 2.16 -1.84 6.65
C LEU A 11 2.19 -3.37 6.62
N ILE A 12 1.64 -4.02 7.65
CA ILE A 12 1.54 -5.49 7.68
C ILE A 12 0.67 -5.97 6.50
N LEU A 13 -0.46 -5.32 6.26
CA LEU A 13 -1.33 -5.65 5.13
C LEU A 13 -0.64 -5.41 3.78
N ALA A 14 0.18 -4.36 3.64
CA ALA A 14 0.90 -4.06 2.41
C ALA A 14 1.96 -5.11 2.05
N PHE A 15 2.51 -5.79 3.05
CA PHE A 15 3.46 -6.88 2.84
C PHE A 15 2.79 -8.14 2.27
N PHE A 16 1.61 -8.51 2.77
CA PHE A 16 0.87 -9.69 2.30
C PHE A 16 0.02 -9.39 1.05
N LEU A 17 -0.77 -8.32 1.09
CA LEU A 17 -1.67 -7.85 0.04
C LEU A 17 -1.41 -6.36 -0.22
N SER A 18 -0.28 -6.07 -0.87
CA SER A 18 0.10 -4.73 -1.36
C SER A 18 -1.05 -3.94 -2.02
N PRO A 19 -1.79 -4.48 -3.03
CA PRO A 19 -2.84 -3.72 -3.69
C PRO A 19 -4.01 -3.40 -2.76
N LEU A 20 -4.33 -4.27 -1.81
CA LEU A 20 -5.42 -4.06 -0.86
C LEU A 20 -5.08 -2.95 0.15
N ALA A 21 -3.82 -2.90 0.61
CA ALA A 21 -3.38 -1.84 1.52
C ALA A 21 -3.43 -0.46 0.85
N VAL A 22 -3.02 -0.35 -0.41
CA VAL A 22 -3.11 0.91 -1.18
C VAL A 22 -4.56 1.28 -1.47
N LEU A 23 -5.44 0.31 -1.71
CA LEU A 23 -6.87 0.55 -1.88
C LEU A 23 -7.51 1.12 -0.61
N ILE A 24 -7.10 0.65 0.56
CA ILE A 24 -7.63 1.13 1.85
C ILE A 24 -7.09 2.52 2.18
N GLU A 25 -5.82 2.80 1.91
CA GLU A 25 -5.22 4.12 2.15
C GLU A 25 -5.72 5.19 1.18
N ARG A 26 -5.65 4.93 -0.14
CA ARG A 26 -5.92 5.94 -1.17
C ARG A 26 -7.20 5.74 -1.96
N GLY A 27 -7.93 4.66 -1.73
CA GLY A 27 -9.10 4.30 -2.53
C GLY A 27 -8.74 3.79 -3.93
N CYS A 28 -9.76 3.68 -4.78
CA CYS A 28 -9.62 3.20 -6.15
C CYS A 28 -9.22 4.35 -7.09
N GLY A 29 -7.94 4.72 -7.06
CA GLY A 29 -7.37 5.78 -7.90
C GLY A 29 -6.11 5.33 -8.64
N SER A 30 -5.39 6.29 -9.24
CA SER A 30 -4.17 6.03 -10.02
C SER A 30 -3.11 5.26 -9.22
N SER A 31 -2.97 5.53 -7.91
CA SER A 31 -2.04 4.81 -7.03
C SER A 31 -2.37 3.32 -6.90
N PHE A 32 -3.65 2.94 -6.88
CA PHE A 32 -4.08 1.54 -6.83
C PHE A 32 -3.78 0.82 -8.15
N VAL A 33 -4.09 1.45 -9.28
CA VAL A 33 -3.84 0.89 -10.62
C VAL A 33 -2.35 0.70 -10.85
N ILE A 34 -1.52 1.70 -10.48
CA ILE A 34 -0.06 1.61 -10.52
C ILE A 34 0.42 0.45 -9.66
N ASN A 35 -0.08 0.32 -8.43
CA ASN A 35 0.35 -0.74 -7.54
C ASN A 35 -0.02 -2.15 -8.04
N VAL A 36 -1.20 -2.31 -8.67
CA VAL A 36 -1.61 -3.55 -9.34
C VAL A 36 -0.69 -3.87 -10.53
N LEU A 37 -0.35 -2.87 -11.34
CA LEU A 37 0.60 -3.03 -12.46
C LEU A 37 1.99 -3.44 -11.97
N LEU A 38 2.49 -2.81 -10.90
CA LEU A 38 3.76 -3.18 -10.29
C LEU A 38 3.70 -4.60 -9.74
N PHE A 39 2.62 -5.00 -9.07
CA PHE A 39 2.45 -6.36 -8.54
C PHE A 39 2.48 -7.43 -9.65
N ILE A 40 1.93 -7.12 -10.83
CA ILE A 40 1.99 -8.00 -12.02
C ILE A 40 3.41 -8.05 -12.62
N LEU A 41 4.13 -6.92 -12.63
CA LEU A 41 5.55 -6.85 -13.05
C LEU A 41 6.51 -7.51 -12.04
N GLY A 42 6.13 -7.56 -10.77
CA GLY A 42 6.85 -8.21 -9.69
C GLY A 42 6.33 -7.82 -8.31
N VAL A 43 6.29 -8.77 -7.39
CA VAL A 43 5.79 -8.51 -6.03
C VAL A 43 6.64 -7.48 -5.29
N VAL A 44 7.98 -7.51 -5.47
CA VAL A 44 8.91 -6.59 -4.80
C VAL A 44 8.63 -5.11 -5.11
N PRO A 45 8.56 -4.65 -6.39
CA PRO A 45 8.24 -3.25 -6.67
C PRO A 45 6.84 -2.84 -6.17
N GLY A 46 5.85 -3.75 -6.21
CA GLY A 46 4.52 -3.48 -5.66
C GLY A 46 4.52 -3.28 -4.13
N ILE A 47 5.33 -4.04 -3.39
CA ILE A 47 5.46 -3.86 -1.93
C ILE A 47 6.14 -2.51 -1.61
N ILE A 48 7.20 -2.16 -2.33
CA ILE A 48 7.92 -0.88 -2.13
C ILE A 48 6.99 0.31 -2.40
N HIS A 49 6.24 0.28 -3.50
CA HIS A 49 5.30 1.34 -3.83
C HIS A 49 4.16 1.44 -2.80
N ALA A 50 3.63 0.32 -2.31
CA ALA A 50 2.63 0.33 -1.24
C ALA A 50 3.15 0.98 0.04
N PHE A 51 4.36 0.64 0.49
CA PHE A 51 4.98 1.30 1.64
C PHE A 51 5.21 2.79 1.42
N TRP A 52 5.65 3.19 0.23
CA TRP A 52 5.83 4.60 -0.10
C TRP A 52 4.50 5.36 -0.01
N VAL A 53 3.41 4.81 -0.54
CA VAL A 53 2.07 5.41 -0.44
C VAL A 53 1.64 5.58 1.02
N ILE A 54 1.72 4.52 1.83
CA ILE A 54 1.28 4.53 3.24
C ILE A 54 2.12 5.49 4.11
N LEU A 55 3.41 5.63 3.81
CA LEU A 55 4.31 6.52 4.55
C LEU A 55 4.30 7.96 4.04
N SER A 56 3.96 8.21 2.77
CA SER A 56 3.86 9.56 2.19
C SER A 56 2.51 10.24 2.43
N ASP A 57 1.46 9.49 2.76
CA ASP A 57 0.15 10.06 3.14
C ASP A 57 0.08 10.48 4.62
N ARG A 58 1.16 10.21 5.37
CA ARG A 58 1.34 10.55 6.79
C ARG A 58 2.08 11.85 6.99
#